data_AF-A0A7D7MEH0-F1
#
_entry.id   AF-A0A7D7MEH0-F1
#
_cell.length_a   1.000
_cell.length_b   1.000
_cell.length_c   1.000
_cell.angle_alpha   90.00
_cell.angle_beta   90.00
_cell.angle_gamma   90.00
#
_symmetry.space_group_name_H-M   'P 1'
#
loop_
_entity.id
_entity.type
_entity.pdbx_description
1 polymer ?
#
loop_
_entity_poly.entity_id
_entity_poly.type
_entity_poly.pdbx_seq_one_letter_code
_entity_poly.pdbx_strand_id
1 'polypeptide(L)'
;MKKRLLWAAMILIIGIGIYNLNDRASFKKVHTLPYDVQKNVDADLRLQQIYRKDYSYIVFHSPGMVEHGMQVEGSTVKMLLNVSEEKAEHEIQQYSYKLKTSEEHDTIAVFLDGQLIPFDNVVVGN
;
A
#
# COMPACT_ATOMS: atom_id res chain seq x y z
N MET A 1 46.30 9.41 22.61
CA MET A 1 45.16 8.50 22.87
C MET A 1 43.83 9.22 23.08
N LYS A 2 43.79 10.40 23.74
CA LYS A 2 42.55 11.15 24.02
C LYS A 2 41.76 11.65 22.80
N LYS A 3 42.43 11.98 21.68
CA LYS A 3 41.77 12.43 20.44
C LYS A 3 41.06 11.30 19.68
N ARG A 4 41.52 10.05 19.79
CA ARG A 4 40.91 8.89 19.10
C ARG A 4 39.60 8.43 19.74
N LEU A 5 39.40 8.71 21.03
CA LEU A 5 38.15 8.45 21.74
C LEU A 5 37.02 9.43 21.35
N LEU A 6 37.37 10.67 20.98
CA LEU A 6 36.38 11.66 20.54
C LEU A 6 35.77 11.35 19.16
N TRP A 7 36.55 10.74 18.24
CA TRP A 7 36.04 10.33 16.92
C TRP A 7 35.12 9.09 17.00
N ALA A 8 35.35 8.19 17.96
CA ALA A 8 34.49 7.03 18.17
C ALA A 8 33.11 7.40 18.75
N ALA A 9 33.04 8.45 19.59
CA ALA A 9 31.77 8.93 20.13
C ALA A 9 30.88 9.63 19.08
N MET A 10 31.47 10.24 18.06
CA MET A 10 30.72 10.95 17.01
C MET A 10 30.04 10.00 16.00
N ILE A 11 30.58 8.79 15.82
CA ILE A 11 29.97 7.75 14.96
C ILE A 11 28.76 7.08 15.64
N LEU A 12 28.72 7.07 16.98
CA LEU A 12 27.62 6.45 17.73
C LEU A 12 26.32 7.26 17.68
N ILE A 13 26.38 8.57 17.41
CA ILE A 13 25.20 9.46 17.39
C ILE A 13 24.44 9.36 16.06
N ILE A 14 25.08 8.90 14.98
CA ILE A 14 24.43 8.76 13.66
C ILE A 14 23.54 7.49 13.60
N GLY A 15 23.71 6.53 14.53
CA GLY A 15 22.97 5.27 14.54
C GLY A 15 21.55 5.30 15.13
N ILE A 16 21.10 6.43 15.71
CA ILE A 16 19.79 6.51 16.38
C ILE A 16 18.74 7.26 15.53
N GLY A 17 19.13 7.76 14.35
CA GLY A 17 18.30 8.61 13.50
C GLY A 17 17.39 7.93 12.48
N ILE A 18 17.17 6.61 12.54
CA ILE A 18 16.18 5.91 11.68
C ILE A 18 15.30 4.99 12.53
N TYR A 19 14.75 5.51 13.62
CA TYR A 19 13.61 4.88 14.30
C TYR A 19 12.43 5.87 14.33
N ASN A 20 12.04 6.33 13.15
CA ASN A 20 10.70 6.84 12.88
C ASN A 20 10.24 6.24 11.55
N LEU A 21 10.24 4.91 11.43
CA LEU A 21 9.49 4.28 10.34
C LEU A 21 8.02 4.47 10.69
N ASN A 22 7.46 5.55 10.14
CA ASN A 22 6.05 5.83 9.92
C ASN A 22 5.10 4.68 10.26
N ASP A 23 4.71 4.57 11.53
CA ASP A 23 3.45 3.92 11.93
C ASP A 23 2.22 4.80 11.55
N ARG A 24 2.46 5.83 10.72
CA ARG A 24 1.47 6.62 9.98
C ARG A 24 0.85 5.87 8.80
N ALA A 25 1.26 4.63 8.54
CA ALA A 25 0.72 3.87 7.42
C ALA A 25 -0.73 3.47 7.75
N SER A 26 -1.67 4.36 7.42
CA SER A 26 -3.08 4.04 7.22
C SER A 26 -3.29 2.89 6.25
N PHE A 27 -2.26 2.27 5.68
CA PHE A 27 -2.36 1.28 4.64
C PHE A 27 -1.48 0.05 4.92
N LYS A 28 -2.03 -1.15 4.71
CA LYS A 28 -1.36 -2.42 4.96
C LYS A 28 -1.73 -3.46 3.91
N LYS A 29 -0.74 -4.10 3.28
CA LYS A 29 -0.98 -5.30 2.44
C LYS A 29 -1.59 -6.42 3.30
N VAL A 30 -2.64 -7.04 2.81
CA VAL A 30 -3.32 -8.17 3.46
C VAL A 30 -3.32 -9.38 2.53
N HIS A 31 -2.96 -10.54 3.06
CA HIS A 31 -2.91 -11.79 2.29
C HIS A 31 -4.30 -12.40 2.10
N THR A 32 -5.23 -12.11 3.00
CA THR A 32 -6.58 -12.66 2.97
C THR A 32 -7.57 -11.58 3.37
N LEU A 33 -8.65 -11.45 2.58
CA LEU A 33 -9.77 -10.60 2.92
C LEU A 33 -10.74 -11.34 3.84
N PRO A 34 -11.40 -10.65 4.79
CA PRO A 34 -12.56 -11.19 5.48
C PRO A 34 -13.61 -11.70 4.50
N TYR A 35 -14.33 -12.77 4.84
CA TYR A 35 -15.30 -13.41 3.94
C TYR A 35 -16.38 -12.45 3.42
N ASP A 36 -16.88 -11.59 4.30
CA ASP A 36 -17.85 -10.54 3.99
C ASP A 36 -17.28 -9.46 3.05
N VAL A 37 -15.96 -9.30 2.97
CA VAL A 37 -15.32 -8.42 1.99
C VAL A 37 -15.14 -9.17 0.68
N GLN A 38 -14.59 -10.39 0.74
CA GLN A 38 -14.29 -11.22 -0.44
C GLN A 38 -15.53 -11.49 -1.29
N LYS A 39 -16.71 -11.68 -0.69
CA LYS A 39 -17.98 -11.87 -1.42
C LYS A 39 -18.37 -10.68 -2.33
N ASN A 40 -17.82 -9.50 -2.08
CA ASN A 40 -18.07 -8.28 -2.86
C ASN A 40 -16.95 -8.00 -3.88
N VAL A 41 -15.92 -8.84 -3.95
CA VAL A 41 -14.85 -8.73 -4.95
C VAL A 41 -15.34 -9.36 -6.24
N ASP A 42 -15.30 -8.58 -7.32
CA ASP A 42 -15.50 -9.10 -8.67
C ASP A 42 -14.15 -9.53 -9.25
N ALA A 43 -13.98 -10.81 -9.59
CA ALA A 43 -12.71 -11.34 -10.11
C ALA A 43 -12.36 -10.81 -11.51
N ASP A 44 -13.35 -10.30 -12.26
CA ASP A 44 -13.16 -9.80 -13.63
C ASP A 44 -12.71 -8.34 -13.66
N LEU A 45 -12.79 -7.62 -12.55
CA LEU A 45 -12.40 -6.22 -12.44
C LEU A 45 -10.96 -6.06 -12.00
N ARG A 46 -10.22 -5.16 -12.63
CA ARG A 46 -8.78 -4.99 -12.40
C ARG A 46 -8.47 -4.27 -11.10
N LEU A 47 -9.18 -3.18 -10.80
CA LEU A 47 -8.96 -2.38 -9.61
C LEU A 47 -10.28 -2.01 -8.94
N GLN A 48 -10.44 -2.38 -7.68
CA GLN A 48 -11.67 -2.17 -6.93
C GLN A 48 -11.39 -1.57 -5.55
N GLN A 49 -12.34 -0.78 -5.06
CA GLN A 49 -12.35 -0.29 -3.68
C GLN A 49 -13.62 -0.75 -2.96
N ILE A 50 -13.43 -1.43 -1.83
CA ILE A 50 -14.52 -1.96 -1.00
C ILE A 50 -14.50 -1.23 0.34
N TYR A 51 -15.43 -0.30 0.54
CA TYR A 51 -15.56 0.46 1.78
C TYR A 51 -16.14 -0.37 2.92
N ARG A 52 -15.68 -0.04 4.12
CA ARG A 52 -16.25 -0.32 5.43
C ARG A 52 -16.41 1.01 6.17
N LYS A 53 -16.94 0.95 7.39
CA LYS A 53 -17.23 2.15 8.18
C LYS A 53 -16.02 3.09 8.33
N ASP A 54 -14.87 2.56 8.76
CA ASP A 54 -13.68 3.37 9.12
C ASP A 54 -12.42 3.00 8.31
N TYR A 55 -12.59 2.18 7.27
CA TYR A 55 -11.52 1.73 6.39
C TYR A 55 -12.09 1.23 5.08
N SER A 56 -11.24 1.04 4.08
CA SER A 56 -11.57 0.39 2.81
C SER A 56 -10.52 -0.68 2.48
N TYR A 57 -10.87 -1.57 1.58
CA TYR A 57 -9.92 -2.47 0.93
C TYR A 57 -9.73 -2.04 -0.52
N ILE A 58 -8.49 -1.99 -0.96
CA ILE A 58 -8.11 -1.87 -2.36
C ILE A 58 -7.74 -3.26 -2.85
N VAL A 59 -8.38 -3.69 -3.93
CA VAL A 59 -8.19 -5.00 -4.54
C VAL A 59 -7.70 -4.79 -5.97
N PHE A 60 -6.54 -5.37 -6.28
CA PHE A 60 -5.91 -5.29 -7.59
C PHE A 60 -5.67 -6.69 -8.14
N HIS A 61 -6.17 -6.94 -9.34
CA HIS A 61 -5.99 -8.19 -10.06
C HIS A 61 -4.90 -8.02 -11.12
N SER A 62 -3.86 -8.85 -11.07
CA SER A 62 -2.67 -8.73 -11.93
C SER A 62 -2.22 -10.09 -12.48
N PRO A 63 -1.79 -10.17 -13.75
CA PRO A 63 -1.19 -11.37 -14.34
C PRO A 63 0.27 -11.59 -13.92
N GLY A 64 0.89 -10.65 -13.21
CA GLY A 64 2.29 -10.69 -12.79
C GLY A 64 2.47 -10.36 -11.31
N MET A 65 3.70 -10.52 -10.83
CA MET A 65 4.07 -10.10 -9.47
C MET A 65 3.94 -8.60 -9.33
N VAL A 66 3.35 -8.15 -8.22
CA VAL A 66 3.13 -6.71 -7.95
C VAL A 66 4.05 -6.23 -6.86
N GLU A 67 4.98 -5.36 -7.24
CA GLU A 67 5.66 -4.48 -6.31
C GLU A 67 4.75 -3.30 -5.96
N HIS A 68 4.78 -2.88 -4.70
CA HIS A 68 3.94 -1.77 -4.25
C HIS A 68 4.72 -0.79 -3.39
N GLY A 69 4.39 0.48 -3.56
CA GLY A 69 4.90 1.59 -2.78
C GLY A 69 3.78 2.53 -2.38
N MET A 70 4.11 3.46 -1.49
CA MET A 70 3.18 4.47 -1.03
C MET A 70 3.84 5.81 -0.80
N GLN A 71 3.08 6.86 -1.10
CA GLN A 71 3.46 8.24 -0.83
C GLN A 71 2.24 8.99 -0.30
N VAL A 72 2.44 9.83 0.71
CA VAL A 72 1.40 10.73 1.22
C VAL A 72 1.71 12.13 0.70
N GLU A 73 0.76 12.71 -0.03
CA GLU A 73 0.85 14.07 -0.56
C GLU A 73 -0.36 14.87 -0.09
N GLY A 74 -0.16 15.71 0.94
CA GLY A 74 -1.26 16.43 1.57
C GLY A 74 -2.31 15.46 2.13
N SER A 75 -3.54 15.58 1.65
CA SER A 75 -4.68 14.71 2.02
C SER A 75 -4.84 13.48 1.12
N THR A 76 -3.96 13.29 0.12
CA THR A 76 -4.05 12.18 -0.83
C THR A 76 -3.00 11.12 -0.53
N VAL A 77 -3.43 9.86 -0.46
CA VAL A 77 -2.54 8.69 -0.46
C VAL A 77 -2.33 8.26 -1.92
N LYS A 78 -1.08 8.29 -2.39
CA LYS A 78 -0.69 7.70 -3.67
C LYS A 78 -0.24 6.26 -3.45
N MET A 79 -0.98 5.32 -4.02
CA MET A 79 -0.55 3.92 -4.14
C MET A 79 0.21 3.77 -5.46
N LEU A 80 1.44 3.26 -5.39
CA LEU A 80 2.25 2.95 -6.55
C LEU A 80 2.29 1.44 -6.72
N LEU A 81 1.92 0.94 -7.89
CA LEU A 81 1.94 -0.46 -8.27
C LEU A 81 2.83 -0.61 -9.49
N ASN A 82 3.77 -1.56 -9.46
CA ASN A 82 4.54 -1.95 -10.63
C ASN A 82 4.36 -3.45 -10.85
N VAL A 83 4.05 -3.84 -12.08
CA VAL A 83 3.83 -5.25 -12.43
C VAL A 83 5.07 -5.80 -13.11
N SER A 84 5.59 -6.92 -12.62
CA SER A 84 6.69 -7.61 -13.28
C SER A 84 6.26 -8.12 -14.66
N GLU A 85 7.14 -7.97 -15.66
CA GLU A 85 6.95 -8.61 -16.97
C GLU A 85 7.03 -10.14 -16.89
N GLU A 86 7.62 -10.66 -15.81
CA GLU A 86 7.60 -12.07 -15.47
C GLU A 86 6.15 -12.49 -15.18
N LYS A 87 5.54 -13.14 -16.17
CA LYS A 87 4.18 -13.68 -16.06
C LYS A 87 4.18 -14.67 -14.91
N ALA A 88 3.23 -14.50 -13.97
CA ALA A 88 2.97 -15.56 -13.02
C ALA A 88 2.65 -16.83 -13.81
N GLU A 89 3.22 -17.96 -13.39
CA GLU A 89 3.17 -19.21 -14.18
C GLU A 89 1.73 -19.54 -14.60
N HIS A 90 0.73 -19.28 -13.74
CA HIS A 90 -0.68 -19.47 -14.06
C HIS A 90 -1.54 -18.43 -13.28
N GLU A 91 -2.54 -17.87 -13.97
CA GLU A 91 -3.68 -17.07 -13.46
C GLU A 91 -3.45 -15.62 -12.99
N ILE A 92 -4.51 -14.82 -13.15
CA ILE A 92 -4.64 -13.47 -12.59
C ILE A 92 -4.66 -13.61 -11.06
N GLN A 93 -3.74 -12.94 -10.38
CA GLN A 93 -3.63 -12.98 -8.92
C GLN A 93 -4.28 -11.76 -8.27
N GLN A 94 -4.91 -11.99 -7.11
CA GLN A 94 -5.49 -10.94 -6.27
C GLN A 94 -4.45 -10.38 -5.29
N TYR A 95 -4.26 -9.07 -5.33
CA TYR A 95 -3.49 -8.29 -4.37
C TYR A 95 -4.44 -7.42 -3.57
N SER A 96 -4.38 -7.52 -2.25
CA SER A 96 -5.32 -6.82 -1.37
C SER A 96 -4.60 -5.96 -0.36
N TYR A 97 -5.17 -4.79 -0.11
CA TYR A 97 -4.60 -3.80 0.77
C TYR A 97 -5.70 -3.14 1.60
N LYS A 98 -5.47 -3.00 2.91
CA LYS A 98 -6.38 -2.31 3.82
C LYS A 98 -5.95 -0.87 3.98
N LEU A 99 -6.84 0.08 3.71
CA LEU A 99 -6.65 1.52 3.90
C LEU A 99 -7.59 2.04 5.00
N LYS A 100 -7.07 2.51 6.13
CA LYS A 100 -7.78 3.27 7.15
C LYS A 100 -8.12 4.65 6.59
N THR A 101 -9.41 4.94 6.52
CA THR A 101 -9.94 6.24 6.11
C THR A 101 -10.08 7.09 7.37
N SER A 102 -9.01 7.76 7.79
CA SER A 102 -9.11 8.82 8.81
C SER A 102 -9.43 10.15 8.14
N GLU A 103 -10.06 11.08 8.85
CA GLU A 103 -10.46 12.42 8.37
C GLU A 103 -9.32 13.24 7.68
N GLU A 104 -8.04 12.89 7.91
CA GLU A 104 -6.90 13.54 7.23
C GLU A 104 -6.59 13.00 5.83
N HIS A 105 -7.11 11.82 5.45
CA HIS A 105 -6.72 11.10 4.23
C HIS A 105 -7.95 10.51 3.52
N ASP A 106 -8.80 11.39 3.01
CA ASP A 106 -10.07 11.01 2.37
C ASP A 106 -9.90 10.53 0.92
N THR A 107 -8.75 10.76 0.29
CA THR A 107 -8.55 10.46 -1.14
C THR A 107 -7.38 9.51 -1.36
N ILE A 108 -7.63 8.46 -2.16
CA ILE A 108 -6.58 7.56 -2.67
C ILE A 108 -6.49 7.69 -4.20
N ALA A 109 -5.26 7.76 -4.71
CA ALA A 109 -4.96 7.70 -6.13
C ALA A 109 -4.04 6.50 -6.39
N VAL A 110 -4.38 5.66 -7.36
CA VAL A 110 -3.61 4.45 -7.69
C VAL A 110 -2.87 4.67 -9.00
N PHE A 111 -1.56 4.43 -8.98
CA PHE A 111 -0.69 4.52 -10.14
C PHE A 111 -0.19 3.13 -10.48
N LEU A 112 -0.39 2.70 -11.74
CA LEU A 112 0.15 1.47 -12.29
C LEU A 112 1.27 1.83 -13.28
N ASP A 113 2.47 1.35 -13.02
CA ASP A 113 3.67 1.62 -13.84
C ASP A 113 3.85 3.14 -14.08
N GLY A 114 3.59 3.93 -13.03
CA GLY A 114 3.66 5.40 -13.05
C GLY A 114 2.45 6.13 -13.64
N GLN A 115 1.45 5.42 -14.18
CA GLN A 115 0.24 6.01 -14.76
C GLN A 115 -0.95 5.97 -13.80
N LEU A 116 -1.66 7.08 -13.62
CA LEU A 116 -2.88 7.12 -12.82
C LEU A 116 -3.96 6.24 -13.45
N ILE A 117 -4.57 5.35 -12.67
CA ILE A 117 -5.62 4.45 -13.12
C ILE A 117 -6.90 4.66 -12.28
N PRO A 118 -8.09 4.63 -12.91
CA PRO A 118 -9.35 4.73 -12.19
C PRO A 118 -9.68 3.41 -11.48
N PHE A 119 -10.52 3.49 -10.45
CA PHE A 119 -11.21 2.32 -9.92
C PHE A 119 -12.27 1.87 -10.91
N ASP A 120 -12.29 0.58 -11.24
CA ASP A 120 -13.34 -0.02 -12.07
C ASP A 120 -14.66 -0.10 -11.30
N ASN A 121 -14.57 -0.26 -9.97
CA ASN A 121 -15.74 -0.31 -9.10
C ASN A 121 -15.43 0.19 -7.69
N VAL A 122 -16.42 0.86 -7.09
CA VAL A 122 -16.41 1.35 -5.71
C VAL A 122 -17.70 0.89 -5.03
N VAL A 123 -17.59 0.03 -4.03
CA VAL A 123 -18.75 -0.54 -3.32
C VAL A 123 -18.62 -0.37 -1.82
N VAL A 124 -19.76 -0.16 -1.16
CA VAL A 124 -19.86 -0.28 0.30
C VAL A 124 -20.10 -1.75 0.61
N GLY A 125 -19.13 -2.42 1.23
CA GLY A 125 -19.33 -3.82 1.57
C GLY A 125 -20.07 -3.97 2.90
N ASN A 126 -21.09 -4.81 2.87
CA ASN A 126 -22.00 -5.12 3.96
C ASN A 126 -21.44 -6.15 4.94
#